data_AF-K1T958-F1
#
_entry.id   AF-K1T958-F1
#
_cell.length_a   1.000
_cell.length_b   1.000
_cell.length_c   1.000
_cell.angle_alpha   90.00
_cell.angle_beta   90.00
_cell.angle_gamma   90.00
#
_symmetry.space_group_name_H-M   'P 1'
#
loop_
_entity.id
_entity.type
_entity.pdbx_description
1 polymer ?
#
loop_
_entity_poly.entity_id
_entity_poly.type
_entity_poly.pdbx_seq_one_letter_code
_entity_poly.pdbx_strand_id
1 'polypeptide(L)'
;NRIGRTIGSPTINQRFPESIVMPRFGVYKSVTYLDGRVMPSVTNIGVKPTVDYKDSPLAETHIMDFDGDLYGRTLRVSLLDFIRPERRFDSVGELKAQLDKDKIAAKQ
;
A
#
# COMPACT_ATOMS: atom_id res chain seq x y z
N ASN A 1 2.48 -10.29 -7.54
CA ASN A 1 1.79 -10.21 -6.22
C ASN A 1 1.02 -11.50 -5.89
N ARG A 2 1.70 -12.64 -5.69
CA ARG A 2 1.03 -13.86 -5.17
C ARG A 2 0.90 -13.83 -3.64
N ILE A 3 1.93 -13.36 -2.93
CA ILE A 3 1.98 -13.36 -1.44
C ILE A 3 0.87 -12.50 -0.82
N GLY A 4 0.66 -11.26 -1.29
CA GLY A 4 -0.39 -10.37 -0.77
C GLY A 4 -1.81 -10.94 -0.86
N ARG A 5 -2.12 -11.63 -1.97
CA ARG A 5 -3.41 -12.34 -2.13
C ARG A 5 -3.50 -13.55 -1.20
N THR A 6 -2.42 -14.31 -1.03
CA THR A 6 -2.38 -15.49 -0.13
C THR A 6 -2.53 -15.10 1.35
N ILE A 7 -2.11 -13.90 1.77
CA ILE A 7 -2.24 -13.44 3.16
C ILE A 7 -3.52 -12.65 3.45
N GLY A 8 -4.41 -12.47 2.47
CA GLY A 8 -5.68 -11.76 2.62
C GLY A 8 -5.56 -10.23 2.58
N SER A 9 -4.56 -9.69 1.90
CA SER A 9 -4.38 -8.24 1.72
C SER A 9 -4.22 -7.93 0.23
N PRO A 10 -5.33 -7.86 -0.52
CA PRO A 10 -5.28 -7.35 -1.88
C PRO A 10 -4.76 -5.91 -1.85
N THR A 11 -3.69 -5.64 -2.60
CA THR A 11 -3.14 -4.30 -2.79
C THR A 11 -3.23 -3.90 -4.24
N ILE A 12 -3.52 -2.61 -4.47
CA ILE A 12 -3.31 -1.97 -5.76
C ILE A 12 -1.87 -1.45 -5.81
N ASN A 13 -1.18 -1.69 -6.93
CA ASN A 13 0.12 -1.07 -7.18
C ASN A 13 -0.09 0.15 -8.05
N GLN A 14 0.39 1.31 -7.63
CA GLN A 14 0.28 2.56 -8.37
C GLN A 14 1.68 3.09 -8.66
N ARG A 15 1.88 3.53 -9.90
CA ARG A 15 3.07 4.29 -10.29
C ARG A 15 2.89 5.74 -9.89
N PHE A 16 3.98 6.39 -9.53
CA PHE A 16 4.01 7.82 -9.29
C PHE A 16 4.00 8.59 -10.61
N PRO A 17 3.25 9.69 -10.72
CA PRO A 17 3.44 10.66 -11.80
C PRO A 17 4.85 11.26 -11.74
N GLU A 18 5.41 11.64 -12.89
CA GLU A 18 6.76 12.23 -12.97
C GLU A 18 6.90 13.55 -12.18
N SER A 19 5.80 14.26 -11.97
CA SER A 19 5.77 15.58 -11.33
C SER A 19 5.64 15.55 -9.80
N ILE A 20 5.64 14.38 -9.17
CA ILE A 20 5.46 14.28 -7.71
C ILE A 20 6.80 14.31 -6.97
N VAL A 21 6.84 15.03 -5.85
CA VAL A 21 7.93 14.88 -4.88
C VAL A 21 7.77 13.50 -4.21
N MET A 22 8.80 12.68 -4.29
CA MET A 22 8.77 11.33 -3.74
C MET A 22 8.57 11.37 -2.22
N PRO A 23 7.51 10.73 -1.69
CA PRO A 23 7.36 10.58 -0.24
C PRO A 23 8.51 9.77 0.35
N ARG A 24 8.74 9.94 1.66
CA ARG A 24 9.64 9.05 2.39
C ARG A 24 9.21 7.59 2.21
N PHE A 25 10.17 6.69 2.05
CA PHE A 25 9.84 5.26 1.95
C PHE A 25 9.35 4.72 3.28
N GLY A 26 8.29 3.90 3.22
CA GLY A 26 7.64 3.32 4.38
C GLY A 26 6.13 3.24 4.25
N VAL A 27 5.51 2.92 5.38
CA VAL A 27 4.08 2.66 5.51
C VAL A 27 3.37 3.90 6.05
N TYR A 28 2.23 4.22 5.45
CA TYR A 28 1.41 5.37 5.76
C TYR A 28 -0.03 4.99 6.05
N LYS A 29 -0.65 5.73 6.96
CA LYS A 29 -2.10 5.91 7.01
C LYS A 29 -2.49 6.71 5.78
N SER A 30 -3.49 6.25 5.06
CA SER A 30 -3.94 6.91 3.83
C SER A 30 -5.45 6.84 3.68
N VAL A 31 -5.97 7.59 2.72
CA VAL A 31 -7.34 7.43 2.23
C VAL A 31 -7.33 7.26 0.72
N THR A 32 -8.23 6.41 0.23
CA THR A 32 -8.45 6.17 -1.19
C THR A 32 -9.81 6.72 -1.61
N TYR A 33 -9.83 7.49 -2.68
CA TYR A 33 -11.06 8.03 -3.26
C TYR A 33 -11.58 7.08 -4.32
N LEU A 34 -12.76 6.50 -4.09
CA LEU A 34 -13.34 5.48 -4.94
C LEU A 34 -14.85 5.70 -5.06
N ASP A 35 -15.33 5.95 -6.27
CA ASP A 35 -16.77 6.06 -6.60
C ASP A 35 -17.54 7.03 -5.68
N GLY A 36 -16.95 8.21 -5.45
CA GLY A 36 -17.52 9.25 -4.58
C GLY A 36 -17.35 9.01 -3.08
N ARG A 37 -16.74 7.89 -2.67
CA ARG A 37 -16.45 7.54 -1.28
C ARG A 37 -15.00 7.81 -0.93
N VAL A 38 -14.77 8.17 0.33
CA VAL A 38 -13.42 8.22 0.93
C VAL A 38 -13.27 6.99 1.80
N MET A 39 -12.37 6.10 1.40
CA MET A 39 -12.16 4.80 2.06
C MET A 39 -10.84 4.85 2.84
N PRO A 40 -10.81 4.38 4.10
CA PRO A 40 -9.56 4.27 4.85
C PRO A 40 -8.64 3.23 4.17
N SER A 41 -7.35 3.52 4.13
CA SER A 41 -6.36 2.66 3.51
C SER A 41 -5.00 2.71 4.21
N VAL A 42 -4.16 1.72 3.89
CA VAL A 42 -2.75 1.68 4.27
C VAL A 42 -1.92 1.66 3.00
N THR A 43 -0.94 2.54 2.87
CA THR A 43 -0.09 2.62 1.68
C THR A 43 1.38 2.40 2.04
N ASN A 44 2.03 1.42 1.41
CA ASN A 44 3.48 1.31 1.43
C ASN A 44 4.09 2.05 0.23
N ILE A 45 5.07 2.90 0.47
CA ILE A 45 5.88 3.57 -0.55
C ILE A 45 7.26 2.93 -0.52
N GLY A 46 7.66 2.28 -1.61
CA GLY A 46 8.91 1.54 -1.63
C GLY A 46 9.29 0.97 -3.00
N VAL A 47 10.44 0.29 -3.04
CA VAL A 47 10.97 -0.35 -4.25
C VAL A 47 10.82 -1.86 -4.13
N LYS A 48 10.19 -2.50 -5.11
CA LYS A 48 10.17 -3.97 -5.16
C LYS A 48 11.51 -4.50 -5.65
N PRO A 49 12.14 -5.46 -4.96
CA PRO A 49 13.37 -6.10 -5.42
C PRO A 49 13.13 -7.14 -6.55
N THR A 50 12.04 -7.02 -7.32
CA THR A 50 11.67 -8.00 -8.36
C THR A 50 12.08 -7.53 -9.76
N VAL A 51 12.63 -8.49 -10.52
CA VAL A 51 13.40 -8.39 -11.76
C VAL A 51 12.81 -7.52 -12.89
N ASP A 52 11.49 -7.34 -12.94
CA ASP A 52 10.83 -6.62 -14.06
C ASP A 52 10.63 -5.11 -13.83
N TYR A 53 10.79 -4.62 -12.60
CA TYR A 53 10.65 -3.20 -12.28
C TYR A 53 12.00 -2.66 -11.85
N LYS A 54 12.82 -2.29 -12.83
CA LYS A 54 14.07 -1.56 -12.57
C LYS A 54 13.76 -0.28 -11.77
N ASP A 55 14.15 -0.29 -10.50
CA ASP A 55 14.51 0.84 -9.65
C ASP A 55 13.47 1.95 -9.40
N SER A 56 12.23 1.79 -9.87
CA SER A 56 11.19 2.80 -9.71
C SER A 56 10.31 2.53 -8.48
N PRO A 57 10.17 3.49 -7.54
CA PRO A 57 9.27 3.35 -6.42
C PRO A 57 7.82 3.13 -6.85
N LEU A 58 7.08 2.37 -6.06
CA LEU A 58 5.65 2.14 -6.23
C LEU A 58 4.91 2.45 -4.92
N ALA A 59 3.65 2.87 -5.06
CA ALA A 59 2.70 2.87 -3.97
C ALA A 59 1.92 1.56 -3.98
N GLU A 60 1.96 0.81 -2.88
CA GLU A 60 1.15 -0.38 -2.65
C GLU A 60 0.06 -0.06 -1.63
N THR A 61 -1.18 0.08 -2.09
CA THR A 61 -2.29 0.52 -1.25
C THR A 61 -3.22 -0.64 -0.94
N HIS A 62 -3.47 -0.89 0.33
CA HIS A 62 -4.54 -1.76 0.82
C HIS A 62 -5.74 -0.91 1.23
N ILE A 63 -6.85 -1.02 0.49
CA ILE A 63 -8.11 -0.34 0.81
C ILE A 63 -8.87 -1.21 1.81
N MET A 64 -9.20 -0.66 2.98
CA MET A 64 -9.89 -1.41 4.02
C MET A 64 -11.34 -1.63 3.62
N ASP A 65 -11.87 -2.81 3.98
CA ASP A 65 -13.28 -3.18 3.80
C ASP A 65 -13.77 -3.06 2.34
N PHE A 66 -12.85 -3.11 1.38
CA PHE A 66 -13.13 -3.15 -0.06
C PHE A 66 -12.81 -4.54 -0.62
N ASP A 67 -13.78 -5.10 -1.34
CA ASP A 67 -13.63 -6.30 -2.14
C ASP A 67 -14.10 -6.01 -3.56
N GLY A 68 -13.26 -6.31 -4.55
CA GLY A 68 -13.52 -5.99 -5.95
C GLY A 68 -12.25 -5.82 -6.79
N ASP A 69 -12.43 -5.71 -8.10
CA ASP A 69 -11.35 -5.46 -9.05
C ASP A 69 -11.27 -3.97 -9.40
N LEU A 70 -10.04 -3.45 -9.41
CA LEU A 70 -9.70 -2.07 -9.73
C LEU A 70 -8.70 -1.99 -10.89
N TYR A 71 -8.47 -3.10 -11.61
CA TYR A 71 -7.56 -3.13 -12.74
C TYR A 71 -7.96 -2.11 -13.81
N GLY A 72 -6.97 -1.39 -14.34
CA GLY A 72 -7.17 -0.32 -15.33
C GLY A 72 -7.73 0.99 -14.77
N ARG A 73 -8.10 1.06 -13.47
CA ARG A 73 -8.57 2.30 -12.86
C ARG A 73 -7.42 3.14 -12.32
N THR A 74 -7.48 4.44 -12.56
CA THR A 74 -6.63 5.43 -11.88
C THR A 74 -7.36 5.91 -10.63
N LEU A 75 -6.77 5.67 -9.46
CA LEU A 75 -7.34 6.07 -8.17
C LEU A 75 -6.49 7.15 -7.52
N ARG A 76 -7.17 8.10 -6.88
CA ARG A 76 -6.50 9.06 -6.01
C ARG A 76 -6.29 8.44 -4.64
N VAL A 77 -5.05 8.53 -4.15
CA VAL A 77 -4.68 8.17 -2.78
C VAL A 77 -4.02 9.38 -2.12
N SER A 78 -4.46 9.73 -0.92
CA SER A 78 -3.83 10.75 -0.10
C SER A 78 -3.12 10.09 1.07
N LEU A 79 -1.83 10.36 1.23
CA LEU A 79 -1.07 9.98 2.42
C LEU A 79 -1.40 10.97 3.54
N LEU A 80 -1.79 10.46 4.71
CA LEU A 80 -2.19 11.27 5.86
C LEU A 80 -1.07 11.32 6.90
N ASP A 81 -0.63 10.17 7.39
CA ASP A 81 0.37 10.06 8.46
C ASP A 81 1.38 8.96 8.17
N PHE A 82 2.65 9.19 8.52
CA PHE A 82 3.69 8.17 8.46
C PHE A 82 3.57 7.23 9.66
N ILE A 83 3.49 5.92 9.41
CA ILE A 83 3.37 4.89 10.46
C ILE A 83 4.74 4.34 10.81
N ARG A 84 5.51 3.85 9.81
CA ARG A 84 6.81 3.20 10.05
C ARG A 84 7.67 3.12 8.78
N PRO A 85 9.00 2.98 8.91
CA PRO A 85 9.86 2.66 7.78
C PRO A 85 9.58 1.26 7.21
N GLU A 86 10.08 1.01 6.00
CA GLU A 86 10.12 -0.33 5.42
C GLU A 86 10.96 -1.28 6.28
N ARG A 87 10.56 -2.55 6.32
CA ARG A 87 11.22 -3.59 7.12
C ARG A 87 11.16 -4.92 6.37
N ARG A 88 12.24 -5.69 6.45
CA ARG A 88 12.26 -7.10 6.04
C ARG A 88 11.70 -7.98 7.15
N PHE A 89 10.97 -9.02 6.76
CA PHE A 89 10.41 -10.02 7.67
C PHE A 89 11.01 -11.37 7.36
N ASP A 90 11.31 -12.12 8.41
CA ASP A 90 11.96 -13.42 8.29
C ASP A 90 10.94 -14.55 8.06
N SER A 91 9.64 -14.25 8.22
CA SER A 91 8.55 -15.17 7.92
C SER A 91 7.27 -14.47 7.44
N VAL A 92 6.41 -15.25 6.78
CA VAL A 92 5.06 -14.81 6.38
C VAL A 92 4.20 -14.48 7.61
N GLY A 93 4.39 -15.19 8.72
CA GLY A 93 3.68 -14.94 9.97
C GLY A 93 4.00 -13.58 10.57
N GLU A 94 5.28 -13.21 10.59
CA GLU A 94 5.71 -11.88 11.04
C GLU A 94 5.17 -10.77 10.15
N LEU A 95 5.24 -10.96 8.83
CA LEU A 95 4.67 -10.01 7.86
C LEU A 95 3.17 -9.80 8.14
N LYS A 96 2.40 -10.88 8.30
CA LYS A 96 0.97 -10.80 8.56
C LYS A 96 0.69 -10.05 9.87
N ALA A 97 1.37 -10.41 10.95
CA ALA A 97 1.20 -9.76 12.25
C ALA A 97 1.52 -8.25 12.20
N GLN A 98 2.53 -7.85 11.42
CA GLN A 98 2.85 -6.44 11.25
C GLN A 98 1.80 -5.71 10.39
N LEU A 99 1.31 -6.32 9.31
CA LEU A 99 0.25 -5.73 8.50
C LEU A 99 -1.03 -5.48 9.31
N ASP A 100 -1.39 -6.39 10.22
CA ASP A 100 -2.56 -6.20 11.08
C ASP A 100 -2.37 -5.02 12.05
N LYS A 101 -1.16 -4.83 12.60
CA LYS A 101 -0.81 -3.65 13.40
C LYS A 101 -0.90 -2.35 12.57
N ASP A 102 -0.38 -2.37 11.35
CA ASP A 102 -0.40 -1.21 10.46
C ASP A 102 -1.84 -0.79 10.11
N LYS A 103 -2.74 -1.76 9.88
CA LYS A 103 -4.17 -1.51 9.67
C LYS A 103 -4.86 -0.90 10.88
N ILE A 104 -4.54 -1.37 12.09
CA ILE A 104 -5.08 -0.81 13.34
C ILE A 104 -4.61 0.63 13.50
N ALA A 105 -3.31 0.90 13.31
CA ALA A 105 -2.73 2.24 13.43
C ALA A 105 -3.37 3.23 12.43
N ALA A 106 -3.69 2.78 11.22
CA ALA A 106 -4.33 3.63 10.21
C ALA A 106 -5.81 3.94 10.49
N LYS A 107 -6.48 3.20 11.39
CA LYS A 107 -7.88 3.46 11.79
C LYS A 107 -8.00 4.43 12.98
N GLN A 108 -6.93 4.67 13.73
CA GLN A 108 -6.86 5.65 14.83
C GLN A 108 -6.66 7.05 14.25
#